data_AF-A0A8S1E517-F1
#
_entry.id   AF-A0A8S1E517-F1
#
_cell.length_a   1.000
_cell.length_b   1.000
_cell.length_c   1.000
_cell.angle_alpha   90.00
_cell.angle_beta   90.00
_cell.angle_gamma   90.00
#
_symmetry.space_group_name_H-M   'P 1'
#
loop_
_entity.id
_entity.type
_entity.pdbx_description
1 polymer ?
#
loop_
_entity_poly.entity_id
_entity_poly.type
_entity_poly.pdbx_seq_one_letter_code
_entity_poly.pdbx_strand_id
1 'polypeptide(L)'
;MLPNFRDPDEDQEPQLDQMPEECVREIMLRLSDHKDLSSAGEAWHLMQRVLDEQRIWKQLCHYHFKPHLINKLVEEFDQAETDYQAIYHKLRKSYGLKEEFTETLTLCRNCRCLFWQSLGHPCIVERDLPEVVQRCSDNVLVPIPPKVFLTFFSL
;
A
#
# COMPACT_ATOMS: atom_id res chain seq x y z
N MET A 1 31.35 21.54 -14.23
CA MET A 1 30.39 21.74 -15.34
C MET A 1 29.15 20.97 -14.97
N LEU A 2 28.02 21.66 -14.77
CA LEU A 2 26.73 20.99 -14.61
C LEU A 2 26.28 20.46 -15.98
N PRO A 3 25.65 19.28 -16.08
CA PRO A 3 25.17 18.75 -17.35
C PRO A 3 24.10 19.69 -17.93
N ASN A 4 24.22 19.90 -19.23
CA ASN A 4 23.37 20.78 -20.02
C ASN A 4 21.99 20.12 -20.16
N PHE A 5 21.00 20.57 -19.39
CA PHE A 5 19.60 20.19 -19.61
C PHE A 5 19.17 20.86 -20.92
N ARG A 6 19.15 20.09 -22.01
CA ARG A 6 18.49 20.53 -23.25
C ARG A 6 17.01 20.66 -22.94
N ASP A 7 16.45 21.85 -23.19
CA ASP A 7 15.01 22.03 -23.20
C ASP A 7 14.41 21.04 -24.24
N PRO A 8 13.40 20.24 -23.88
CA PRO A 8 12.75 19.34 -24.83
C PRO A 8 12.07 20.15 -25.94
N ASP A 9 12.08 19.63 -27.18
CA ASP A 9 11.31 20.20 -28.28
C ASP A 9 9.84 20.35 -27.86
N GLU A 10 9.21 21.50 -28.10
CA GLU A 10 7.85 21.85 -27.63
C GLU A 10 6.75 20.85 -28.06
N ASP A 11 7.03 19.96 -29.02
CA ASP A 11 6.09 18.97 -29.56
C ASP A 11 6.31 17.53 -29.04
N GLN A 12 7.29 17.27 -28.18
CA GLN A 12 7.61 15.92 -27.71
C GLN A 12 7.12 15.69 -26.28
N GLU A 13 6.08 14.86 -26.11
CA GLU A 13 5.60 14.49 -24.78
C GLU A 13 6.69 13.75 -23.99
N PRO A 14 6.94 14.12 -22.73
CA PRO A 14 7.97 13.49 -21.92
C PRO A 14 7.64 12.02 -21.69
N GLN A 15 8.62 11.15 -21.96
CA GLN A 15 8.47 9.70 -21.78
C GLN A 15 9.06 9.24 -20.45
N LEU A 16 8.58 8.09 -19.96
CA LEU A 16 9.02 7.51 -18.68
C LEU A 16 10.53 7.22 -18.66
N ASP A 17 11.11 6.84 -19.81
CA ASP A 17 12.52 6.51 -19.96
C ASP A 17 13.44 7.74 -20.01
N GLN A 18 12.88 8.94 -20.19
CA GLN A 18 13.59 10.21 -20.12
C GLN A 18 13.72 10.74 -18.68
N MET A 19 13.10 10.07 -17.71
CA MET A 19 13.16 10.49 -16.31
C MET A 19 14.55 10.25 -15.70
N PRO A 20 15.04 11.16 -14.84
CA PRO A 20 16.23 10.91 -14.03
C PRO A 20 16.09 9.64 -13.17
N GLU A 21 17.18 8.91 -12.99
CA GLU A 21 17.20 7.66 -12.21
C GLU A 21 16.72 7.88 -10.77
N GLU A 22 17.00 9.04 -10.18
CA GLU A 22 16.53 9.45 -8.87
C GLU A 22 15.01 9.52 -8.77
N CYS A 23 14.34 10.00 -9.82
CA CYS A 23 12.88 10.03 -9.86
C CYS A 23 12.29 8.63 -10.00
N VAL A 24 12.90 7.78 -10.83
CA VAL A 24 12.51 6.36 -10.97
C VAL A 24 12.68 5.62 -9.64
N ARG A 25 13.77 5.90 -8.91
CA ARG A 25 14.01 5.36 -7.57
C ARG A 25 12.94 5.78 -6.57
N GLU A 26 12.53 7.05 -6.58
CA GLU A 26 11.44 7.50 -5.72
C GLU A 26 10.10 6.85 -6.09
N ILE A 27 9.82 6.62 -7.38
CA ILE A 27 8.64 5.84 -7.81
C ILE A 27 8.70 4.42 -7.24
N MET A 28 9.82 3.72 -7.42
CA MET A 28 10.01 2.36 -6.92
C MET A 28 9.87 2.28 -5.39
N LEU A 29 10.35 3.28 -4.64
CA LEU A 29 10.21 3.36 -3.18
C LEU A 29 8.76 3.51 -2.68
N ARG A 30 7.82 3.87 -3.56
CA ARG A 30 6.38 3.97 -3.22
C ARG A 30 5.60 2.68 -3.46
N LEU A 31 6.18 1.71 -4.15
CA LEU A 31 5.52 0.41 -4.35
C LEU A 31 5.58 -0.39 -3.05
N SER A 32 4.40 -0.76 -2.55
CA SER A 32 4.22 -1.51 -1.32
C SER A 32 4.10 -3.01 -1.53
N ASP A 33 4.00 -3.51 -2.78
CA ASP A 33 4.02 -4.93 -3.08
C ASP A 33 5.32 -5.32 -3.81
N HIS A 34 6.02 -6.32 -3.26
CA HIS A 34 7.18 -6.94 -3.90
C HIS A 34 6.90 -7.52 -5.31
N LYS A 35 5.66 -7.91 -5.61
CA LYS A 35 5.29 -8.40 -6.95
C LYS A 35 5.28 -7.27 -7.96
N ASP A 36 4.78 -6.11 -7.58
CA ASP A 36 4.77 -4.92 -8.43
C ASP A 36 6.21 -4.45 -8.68
N LEU A 37 7.04 -4.46 -7.63
CA LEU A 37 8.48 -4.20 -7.74
C LEU A 37 9.17 -5.16 -8.72
N SER A 38 8.90 -6.47 -8.61
CA SER A 38 9.49 -7.48 -9.50
C SER A 38 9.02 -7.29 -10.95
N SER A 39 7.72 -7.06 -11.14
CA SER A 39 7.13 -6.84 -12.47
C SER A 39 7.68 -5.56 -13.12
N ALA A 40 7.90 -4.50 -12.32
CA ALA A 40 8.52 -3.26 -12.78
C ALA A 40 9.97 -3.48 -13.23
N GLY A 41 10.75 -4.26 -12.46
CA GLY A 41 12.11 -4.64 -12.83
C GLY A 41 12.17 -5.44 -14.14
N GLU A 42 11.28 -6.42 -14.30
CA GLU A 42 11.16 -7.21 -15.53
C GLU A 42 10.76 -6.37 -16.75
N ALA A 43 9.94 -5.32 -16.54
CA ALA A 43 9.47 -4.45 -17.62
C ALA A 43 10.54 -3.45 -18.10
N TRP A 44 11.42 -2.96 -17.21
CA TRP A 44 12.41 -1.94 -17.56
C TRP A 44 13.74 -2.10 -16.81
N HIS A 45 14.84 -2.19 -17.57
CA HIS A 45 16.19 -2.38 -17.02
C HIS A 45 16.62 -1.34 -15.97
N LEU A 46 16.17 -0.09 -16.08
CA LEU A 46 16.49 0.92 -15.06
C LEU A 46 15.79 0.59 -13.73
N MET A 47 14.53 0.18 -13.78
CA MET A 47 13.79 -0.29 -12.60
C MET A 47 14.41 -1.56 -12.02
N GLN A 48 14.94 -2.49 -12.84
CA GLN A 48 15.67 -3.65 -12.32
C GLN A 48 16.93 -3.23 -11.55
N ARG A 49 17.74 -2.33 -12.12
CA ARG A 49 18.94 -1.83 -11.45
C ARG A 49 18.62 -1.14 -10.13
N VAL A 50 17.55 -0.36 -10.10
CA VAL A 50 17.05 0.29 -8.88
C VAL A 50 16.54 -0.74 -7.87
N LEU A 51 15.85 -1.79 -8.33
CA LEU A 51 15.33 -2.88 -7.48
C LEU A 51 16.45 -3.66 -6.78
N ASP A 52 17.61 -3.80 -7.43
CA ASP A 52 18.78 -4.46 -6.85
C ASP A 52 19.42 -3.64 -5.70
N GLU A 53 19.03 -2.38 -5.52
CA GLU A 53 19.49 -1.56 -4.40
C GLU A 53 18.88 -2.01 -3.06
N GLN A 54 19.74 -2.23 -2.06
CA GLN A 54 19.34 -2.58 -0.70
C GLN A 54 18.37 -1.57 -0.06
N ARG A 55 18.40 -0.30 -0.52
CA ARG A 55 17.48 0.75 -0.06
C ARG A 55 16.01 0.42 -0.35
N ILE A 56 15.70 -0.18 -1.50
CA ILE A 56 14.33 -0.55 -1.88
C ILE A 56 13.78 -1.60 -0.90
N TRP A 57 14.53 -2.69 -0.73
CA TRP A 57 14.14 -3.79 0.15
C TRP A 57 14.11 -3.39 1.63
N LYS A 58 15.01 -2.50 2.06
CA LYS A 58 14.98 -1.92 3.39
C LYS A 58 13.70 -1.12 3.63
N GLN A 59 13.32 -0.25 2.70
CA GLN A 59 12.08 0.53 2.79
C GLN A 59 10.85 -0.40 2.84
N LEU A 60 10.84 -1.44 2.00
CA LEU A 60 9.76 -2.43 1.97
C LEU A 60 9.66 -3.20 3.29
N CYS A 61 10.79 -3.57 3.90
CA CYS A 61 10.81 -4.17 5.23
C CYS A 61 10.18 -3.25 6.27
N HIS A 62 10.59 -1.98 6.32
CA HIS A 62 10.07 -1.00 7.28
C HIS A 62 8.59 -0.69 7.07
N TYR A 63 8.08 -0.79 5.85
CA TYR A 63 6.67 -0.58 5.56
C TYR A 63 5.78 -1.72 6.12
N HIS A 64 6.20 -2.99 5.97
CA HIS A 64 5.37 -4.12 6.41
C HIS A 64 5.64 -4.59 7.84
N PHE A 65 6.86 -4.42 8.36
CA PHE A 65 7.29 -5.06 9.60
C PHE A 65 7.67 -4.06 10.68
N LYS A 66 7.46 -4.46 11.93
CA LYS A 66 7.86 -3.65 13.09
C LYS A 66 9.39 -3.61 13.21
N PRO A 67 9.99 -2.47 13.61
CA PRO A 67 11.45 -2.31 13.66
C PRO A 67 12.20 -3.39 14.44
N HIS A 68 11.65 -3.87 15.56
CA HIS A 68 12.30 -4.92 16.36
C HIS A 68 12.40 -6.27 15.66
N LEU A 69 11.47 -6.62 14.76
CA LEU A 69 11.54 -7.87 13.98
C LEU A 69 12.64 -7.78 12.93
N ILE A 70 12.79 -6.60 12.33
CA ILE A 70 13.85 -6.31 11.35
C ILE A 70 15.21 -6.36 12.03
N ASN A 71 15.39 -5.59 13.11
CA ASN A 71 16.66 -5.51 13.84
C ASN A 71 17.13 -6.88 14.34
N LYS A 72 16.21 -7.71 14.84
CA LYS A 72 16.54 -9.09 15.24
C LYS A 72 17.18 -9.89 14.11
N LEU A 73 16.66 -9.79 12.89
CA LEU A 73 17.25 -10.48 11.74
C LEU A 73 18.53 -9.80 11.26
N VAL A 74 18.61 -8.48 11.28
CA VAL A 74 19.84 -7.75 10.94
C VAL A 74 20.97 -8.04 11.95
N GLU A 75 20.67 -8.44 13.17
CA GLU A 75 21.69 -8.93 14.12
C GLU A 75 22.10 -10.38 13.84
N GLU A 76 21.21 -11.20 13.28
CA GLU A 76 21.51 -12.57 12.84
C GLU A 76 22.37 -12.61 11.56
N PHE A 77 22.14 -11.67 10.64
CA PHE A 77 22.89 -11.50 9.40
C PHE A 77 23.96 -10.45 9.62
N ASP A 78 25.24 -10.80 9.56
CA ASP A 78 26.37 -9.88 9.82
C ASP A 78 26.14 -8.47 9.24
N GLN A 79 26.37 -7.42 10.05
CA GLN A 79 26.01 -6.03 9.73
C GLN A 79 26.76 -5.50 8.49
N ALA A 80 27.88 -6.12 8.13
CA ALA A 80 28.71 -5.72 7.00
C ALA A 80 28.08 -6.04 5.63
N GLU A 81 27.21 -7.05 5.54
CA GLU A 81 26.61 -7.51 4.27
C GLU A 81 25.14 -7.90 4.45
N THR A 82 24.36 -6.96 5.00
CA THR A 82 22.93 -7.18 5.24
C THR A 82 22.14 -7.18 3.92
N ASP A 83 21.71 -8.37 3.50
CA ASP A 83 20.77 -8.53 2.39
C ASP A 83 19.31 -8.35 2.86
N TYR A 84 18.78 -7.15 2.67
CA TYR A 84 17.40 -6.81 3.02
C TYR A 84 16.37 -7.56 2.17
N GLN A 85 16.71 -8.04 0.97
CA GLN A 85 15.80 -8.85 0.16
C GLN A 85 15.59 -10.22 0.80
N ALA A 86 16.67 -10.87 1.24
CA ALA A 86 16.58 -12.12 1.99
C ALA A 86 15.81 -11.94 3.31
N ILE A 87 16.09 -10.85 4.05
CA ILE A 87 15.38 -10.50 5.29
C ILE A 87 13.88 -10.31 5.02
N TYR A 88 13.51 -9.57 3.98
CA TYR A 88 12.13 -9.35 3.59
C TYR A 88 11.40 -10.69 3.35
N HIS A 89 11.98 -11.59 2.56
CA HIS A 89 11.36 -12.88 2.27
C HIS A 89 11.24 -13.78 3.50
N LYS A 90 12.23 -13.75 4.42
CA LYS A 90 12.17 -14.47 5.70
C LYS A 90 11.06 -13.92 6.61
N LEU A 91 10.93 -12.60 6.70
CA LEU A 91 9.88 -11.93 7.48
C LEU A 91 8.49 -12.19 6.89
N ARG A 92 8.32 -12.05 5.57
CA ARG A 92 7.07 -12.34 4.85
C ARG A 92 6.60 -13.77 5.13
N LYS A 93 7.51 -14.75 5.05
CA LYS A 93 7.18 -16.16 5.29
C LYS A 93 6.79 -16.43 6.75
N SER A 94 7.36 -15.69 7.70
CA SER A 94 7.17 -15.94 9.14
C SER A 94 5.99 -15.18 9.75
N TYR A 95 5.74 -13.95 9.29
CA TYR A 95 4.78 -13.03 9.90
C TYR A 95 3.66 -12.56 8.95
N GLY A 96 3.73 -12.90 7.66
CA GLY A 96 2.81 -12.38 6.65
C GLY A 96 3.11 -10.92 6.27
N LEU A 97 2.27 -10.31 5.44
CA LEU A 97 2.40 -8.90 5.06
C LEU A 97 1.36 -8.05 5.77
N LYS A 98 1.69 -6.77 5.96
CA LYS A 98 0.71 -5.75 6.36
C LYS A 98 -0.37 -5.64 5.27
N GLU A 99 -1.62 -5.89 5.63
CA GLU A 99 -2.77 -5.66 4.76
C GLU A 99 -3.25 -4.22 4.95
N GLU A 100 -3.08 -3.38 3.92
CA GLU A 100 -3.74 -2.07 3.85
C GLU A 100 -4.89 -2.15 2.85
N PHE A 101 -6.08 -1.83 3.32
CA PHE A 101 -7.26 -1.74 2.47
C PHE A 101 -7.58 -0.25 2.29
N THR A 102 -7.84 0.15 1.04
CA THR A 102 -8.13 1.54 0.68
C THR A 102 -9.34 2.09 1.44
N GLU A 103 -10.36 1.25 1.62
CA GLU A 103 -11.56 1.61 2.37
C GLU A 103 -12.07 0.43 3.20
N THR A 104 -12.62 0.75 4.37
CA THR A 104 -13.29 -0.23 5.23
C THR A 104 -14.79 -0.09 5.08
N LEU A 105 -15.47 -1.21 4.88
CA LEU A 105 -16.92 -1.24 4.83
C LEU A 105 -17.48 -1.12 6.23
N THR A 106 -18.64 -0.50 6.38
CA THR A 106 -19.34 -0.36 7.65
C THR A 106 -20.69 -1.04 7.56
N LEU A 107 -20.98 -1.89 8.53
CA LEU A 107 -22.28 -2.51 8.70
C LEU A 107 -23.12 -1.68 9.68
N CYS A 108 -24.30 -1.26 9.24
CA CYS A 108 -25.29 -0.71 10.14
C CYS A 108 -26.13 -1.81 10.77
N ARG A 109 -26.13 -1.92 12.10
CA ARG A 109 -26.97 -2.90 12.81
C ARG A 109 -28.48 -2.61 12.74
N ASN A 110 -28.88 -1.37 12.42
CA ASN A 110 -30.29 -0.98 12.34
C ASN A 110 -30.95 -1.40 11.02
N CYS A 111 -30.39 -1.02 9.86
CA CYS A 111 -30.94 -1.41 8.55
C CYS A 111 -30.23 -2.61 7.89
N ARG A 112 -29.19 -3.18 8.52
CA ARG A 112 -28.35 -4.27 7.97
C ARG A 112 -27.68 -3.93 6.63
N CYS A 113 -27.61 -2.65 6.28
CA CYS A 113 -26.89 -2.18 5.09
C CYS A 113 -25.39 -2.20 5.35
N LEU A 114 -24.64 -2.67 4.36
CA LEU A 114 -23.20 -2.56 4.28
C LEU A 114 -22.85 -1.43 3.31
N PHE A 115 -22.03 -0.48 3.75
CA PHE A 115 -21.75 0.73 2.98
C PHE A 115 -20.33 1.25 3.21
N TRP A 116 -19.91 2.17 2.34
CA TRP A 116 -18.59 2.81 2.36
C TRP A 116 -18.72 4.05 3.23
N GLN A 117 -17.95 4.15 4.32
CA GLN A 117 -18.10 5.25 5.27
C GLN A 117 -17.88 6.63 4.61
N SER A 118 -16.99 6.70 3.62
CA SER A 118 -16.70 7.88 2.80
C SER A 118 -17.90 8.36 1.97
N LEU A 119 -18.80 7.45 1.56
CA LEU A 119 -19.97 7.76 0.73
C LEU A 119 -21.24 8.01 1.54
N GLY A 120 -21.19 7.84 2.86
CA GLY A 120 -22.32 8.02 3.76
C GLY A 120 -23.27 6.82 3.83
N HIS A 121 -24.12 6.83 4.85
CA HIS A 121 -25.01 5.72 5.19
C HIS A 121 -26.31 5.75 4.37
N PRO A 122 -26.62 4.72 3.54
CA PRO A 122 -27.73 4.77 2.57
C PRO A 122 -29.09 4.32 3.14
N CYS A 123 -29.33 4.46 4.45
CA CYS A 123 -30.55 3.95 5.07
C CYS A 123 -31.79 4.68 4.52
N ILE A 124 -32.70 3.94 3.88
CA ILE A 124 -33.94 4.47 3.27
C ILE A 124 -35.07 4.64 4.32
N VAL A 125 -34.80 4.34 5.60
CA VAL A 125 -35.82 4.37 6.68
C VAL A 125 -36.26 5.80 7.05
N GLU A 126 -35.64 6.83 6.46
CA GLU A 126 -35.82 8.24 6.80
C GLU A 126 -36.50 9.05 5.68
N ARG A 127 -37.72 8.69 5.26
CA ARG A 127 -38.55 9.64 4.48
C ARG A 127 -39.68 10.29 5.27
N ASP A 128 -40.05 9.79 6.45
CA ASP A 128 -41.24 10.27 7.19
C ASP A 128 -41.01 10.64 8.67
N LEU A 129 -39.79 11.01 9.09
CA LEU A 129 -39.55 11.48 10.46
C LEU A 129 -38.83 12.85 10.48
N PRO A 130 -39.26 13.78 11.34
CA PRO A 130 -38.73 15.14 11.38
C PRO A 130 -37.23 15.14 11.73
N GLU A 131 -36.55 16.18 11.25
CA GLU A 131 -35.09 16.43 11.09
C GLU A 131 -34.16 16.19 12.31
N VAL A 132 -34.66 15.57 13.39
CA VAL A 132 -33.99 15.34 14.67
C VAL A 132 -33.46 13.90 14.83
N VAL A 133 -33.77 12.96 13.93
CA VAL A 133 -33.09 11.64 13.89
C VAL A 133 -31.74 11.76 13.18
N GLN A 134 -30.97 12.75 13.61
CA GLN A 134 -29.72 13.10 12.99
C GLN A 134 -28.65 12.17 13.54
N ARG A 135 -28.20 11.28 12.65
CA ARG A 135 -27.08 10.34 12.80
C ARG A 135 -27.50 9.05 13.52
N CYS A 136 -27.46 7.93 12.80
CA CYS A 136 -27.26 6.63 13.44
C CYS A 136 -26.13 6.80 14.46
N SER A 137 -26.42 6.61 15.76
CA SER A 137 -25.40 6.68 16.81
C SER A 137 -24.21 5.80 16.41
N ASP A 138 -22.98 6.28 16.59
CA ASP A 138 -21.75 5.54 16.27
C ASP A 138 -21.74 4.12 16.89
N ASN A 139 -22.49 3.91 17.98
CA ASN A 139 -22.67 2.60 18.63
C ASN A 139 -23.36 1.53 17.76
N VAL A 140 -23.96 1.90 16.62
CA VAL A 140 -24.70 1.01 15.71
C VAL A 140 -23.87 0.64 14.47
N LEU A 141 -22.82 1.40 14.19
CA LEU A 141 -21.96 1.27 13.01
C LEU A 141 -20.74 0.42 13.33
N VAL A 142 -20.60 -0.72 12.66
CA VAL A 142 -19.49 -1.65 12.88
C VAL A 142 -18.61 -1.71 11.64
N PRO A 143 -17.33 -1.31 11.70
CA PRO A 143 -16.41 -1.51 10.59
C PRO A 143 -16.17 -3.00 10.37
N ILE A 144 -16.24 -3.43 9.11
CA ILE A 144 -16.11 -4.80 8.66
C ILE A 144 -14.81 -4.91 7.85
N PRO A 145 -13.77 -5.56 8.41
CA PRO A 145 -12.57 -5.89 7.64
C PRO A 145 -12.92 -6.82 6.47
N PRO A 146 -12.20 -6.77 5.34
CA PRO A 146 -12.49 -7.61 4.17
C PRO A 146 -12.55 -9.10 4.47
N LYS A 147 -11.71 -9.62 5.38
CA LYS A 147 -11.78 -11.02 5.83
C LYS A 147 -13.15 -11.37 6.44
N VAL A 148 -13.72 -10.49 7.25
CA VAL A 148 -15.05 -10.68 7.86
C VAL A 148 -16.14 -10.52 6.81
N PHE A 149 -15.99 -9.56 5.89
CA PHE A 149 -16.93 -9.40 4.78
C PHE A 149 -17.06 -10.67 3.95
N LEU A 150 -15.94 -11.31 3.60
CA LEU A 150 -15.93 -12.54 2.81
C LEU A 150 -16.69 -13.69 3.50
N THR A 151 -16.68 -13.76 4.84
CA THR A 151 -17.45 -14.79 5.57
C THR A 151 -18.97 -14.67 5.39
N PHE A 152 -19.49 -13.50 5.00
CA PHE A 152 -20.93 -13.34 4.75
C PHE A 152 -21.42 -14.09 3.50
N PHE A 153 -20.51 -14.50 2.61
CA PHE A 153 -20.84 -15.19 1.36
C PHE A 153 -20.41 -16.67 1.36
N SER A 154 -19.75 -17.12 2.42
CA SER A 154 -19.37 -18.51 2.62
C SER A 154 -20.58 -19.31 3.11
N LEU A 155 -21.40 -19.78 2.16
CA LEU A 155 -22.48 -20.76 2.39
C LEU A 155 -21.92 -22.16 2.62
#